data_AF-N1Q8Q5-F1
#
_entry.id   AF-N1Q8Q5-F1
#
_cell.length_a   1.000
_cell.length_b   1.000
_cell.length_c   1.000
_cell.angle_alpha   90.00
_cell.angle_beta   90.00
_cell.angle_gamma   90.00
#
_symmetry.space_group_name_H-M   'P 1'
#
loop_
_entity.id
_entity.type
_entity.pdbx_description
1 polymer ?
#
loop_
_entity_poly.entity_id
_entity_poly.type
_entity_poly.pdbx_seq_one_letter_code
_entity_poly.pdbx_strand_id
1 'polypeptide(L)'
;MDNLYDADAGYLYNIYYALQHETRSSSWYAAGLLARNENDDCEHARRILNNIISGQFFNASEQWYGDYQTYPEQPDPGTEAYPASIYNSWDPNWRGFIGTAMIVCYEEFGHLLPQDLKERMVESLHLNAIGDTYRVYGSDDENLTPAYSNAAIMKAAVSGWVGRKVGDANITAEGETWGQEIVDLFKQNDTLAEFNSPTYFGVSLFALTLWAKYLPADSVLGSNAPRMIRETWDFVGEVYNANMKNIAGPWDRSYGFDLNRYLAIMSLWIWSFVGFEQSPLYPKPTAVGHVDDFEIGPLIAIMADYHKTFVTEKALSALTSFGDSRLVHRTAFSPAFDHVPRNYSTFMSSKLTIGAQSFSEKAVGGPSINPGQFNPVVVQWLRDDGSSRVGFVTLWPETQSLQAEVSEKRLDLTYPFGNDTSKFVFHVDSNGIVGPKNVKSWNDIAGLKVKVSGTIEPEPEISFCGINGGSCDTVNDFDLWKFTYTMAPGSTQVPNIVLDFELA
;
A
#
# COMPACT_ATOMS: atom_id res chain seq x y z
N MET A 1 11.64 10.10 -14.14
CA MET A 1 11.22 11.33 -13.45
C MET A 1 11.84 12.59 -14.04
N ASP A 2 12.90 12.50 -14.86
CA ASP A 2 13.52 13.69 -15.50
C ASP A 2 12.54 14.63 -16.22
N ASN A 3 11.50 14.10 -16.89
CA ASN A 3 10.47 14.91 -17.55
C ASN A 3 9.60 15.73 -16.58
N LEU A 4 9.63 15.41 -15.29
CA LEU A 4 8.89 16.10 -14.24
C LEU A 4 9.79 17.04 -13.44
N TYR A 5 11.11 17.02 -13.65
CA TYR A 5 12.04 17.80 -12.85
C TYR A 5 12.12 19.25 -13.34
N ASP A 6 11.81 20.18 -12.45
CA ASP A 6 12.09 21.61 -12.63
C ASP A 6 13.48 21.91 -12.07
N ALA A 7 14.47 22.01 -12.96
CA ALA A 7 15.84 22.34 -12.60
C ALA A 7 15.99 23.76 -12.04
N ASP A 8 15.10 24.69 -12.40
CA ASP A 8 15.14 26.08 -11.95
C ASP A 8 14.55 26.23 -10.55
N ALA A 9 13.56 25.41 -10.17
CA ALA A 9 13.05 25.36 -8.80
C ALA A 9 13.89 24.43 -7.91
N GLY A 10 14.37 23.31 -8.47
CA GLY A 10 15.01 22.22 -7.74
C GLY A 10 14.00 21.30 -7.06
N TYR A 11 12.91 20.96 -7.76
CA TYR A 11 11.84 20.05 -7.32
C TYR A 11 11.24 19.30 -8.51
N LEU A 12 10.57 18.18 -8.25
CA LEU A 12 9.64 17.58 -9.20
C LEU A 12 8.31 18.33 -9.22
N TYR A 13 7.70 18.46 -10.40
CA TYR A 13 6.29 18.77 -10.53
C TYR A 13 5.42 17.61 -10.05
N ASN A 14 4.34 17.96 -9.36
CA ASN A 14 3.26 17.05 -9.04
C ASN A 14 2.57 16.58 -10.32
N ILE A 15 2.33 15.27 -10.43
CA ILE A 15 1.78 14.66 -11.64
C ILE A 15 0.26 14.84 -11.80
N TYR A 16 -0.43 15.32 -10.77
CA TYR A 16 -1.88 15.50 -10.73
C TYR A 16 -2.33 16.97 -10.79
N TYR A 17 -1.45 17.92 -10.45
CA TYR A 17 -1.81 19.32 -10.28
C TYR A 17 -1.05 20.27 -11.23
N ALA A 18 -1.67 21.42 -11.53
CA ALA A 18 -1.17 22.33 -12.54
C ALA A 18 0.09 23.09 -12.09
N LEU A 19 1.26 22.63 -12.54
CA LEU A 19 2.58 23.25 -12.28
C LEU A 19 2.89 23.46 -10.80
N GLN A 20 2.30 22.64 -9.93
CA GLN A 20 2.64 22.60 -8.51
C GLN A 20 3.82 21.66 -8.31
N HIS A 21 4.73 21.98 -7.40
CA HIS A 21 5.82 21.07 -7.03
C HIS A 21 5.40 20.10 -5.94
N GLU A 22 6.20 19.08 -5.69
CA GLU A 22 5.98 18.12 -4.61
C GLU A 22 7.31 17.80 -3.92
N THR A 23 7.32 17.78 -2.58
CA THR A 23 8.56 17.68 -1.80
C THR A 23 9.01 16.24 -1.53
N ARG A 24 8.10 15.28 -1.29
CA ARG A 24 8.44 13.91 -0.88
C ARG A 24 9.07 13.12 -2.03
N SER A 25 8.42 13.05 -3.19
CA SER A 25 8.93 12.42 -4.40
C SER A 25 10.19 13.12 -4.92
N SER A 26 10.35 14.43 -4.69
CA SER A 26 11.63 15.11 -4.95
C SER A 26 12.78 14.50 -4.14
N SER A 27 12.56 14.15 -2.87
CA SER A 27 13.59 13.48 -2.05
C SER A 27 13.99 12.11 -2.61
N TRP A 28 13.03 11.37 -3.17
CA TRP A 28 13.27 10.07 -3.80
C TRP A 28 14.02 10.22 -5.12
N TYR A 29 13.70 11.25 -5.88
CA TYR A 29 14.41 11.59 -7.11
C TYR A 29 15.86 12.01 -6.84
N ALA A 30 16.12 12.76 -5.77
CA ALA A 30 17.49 13.11 -5.36
C ALA A 30 18.34 11.85 -5.13
N ALA A 31 17.79 10.80 -4.50
CA ALA A 31 18.49 9.52 -4.37
C ALA A 31 18.78 8.87 -5.74
N GLY A 32 17.82 8.95 -6.68
CA GLY A 32 17.99 8.46 -8.04
C GLY A 32 19.07 9.21 -8.84
N LEU A 33 19.11 10.53 -8.71
CA LEU A 33 20.16 11.38 -9.30
C LEU A 33 21.54 10.99 -8.75
N LEU A 34 21.67 10.83 -7.43
CA LEU A 34 22.94 10.40 -6.82
C LEU A 34 23.35 8.98 -7.24
N ALA A 35 22.38 8.08 -7.42
CA ALA A 35 22.64 6.71 -7.89
C ALA A 35 23.09 6.67 -9.35
N ARG A 36 22.50 7.51 -10.21
CA ARG A 36 22.89 7.62 -11.62
C ARG A 36 24.24 8.32 -11.78
N ASN A 37 24.44 9.43 -11.05
CA ASN A 37 25.68 10.21 -11.00
C ASN A 37 26.25 10.57 -12.39
N GLU A 38 25.39 11.02 -13.29
CA GLU A 38 25.79 11.49 -14.61
C GLU A 38 25.65 13.01 -14.71
N ASN A 39 26.54 13.66 -15.47
CA ASN A 39 26.48 15.10 -15.77
C ASN A 39 26.31 15.98 -14.51
N ASP A 40 25.19 16.69 -14.40
CA ASP A 40 24.82 17.61 -13.33
C ASP A 40 23.91 16.98 -12.26
N ASP A 41 23.69 15.66 -12.29
CA ASP A 41 22.84 14.94 -11.35
C ASP A 41 23.21 15.22 -9.88
N CYS A 42 24.51 15.20 -9.56
CA CYS A 42 24.97 15.49 -8.20
C CYS A 42 24.62 16.92 -7.76
N GLU A 43 24.68 17.89 -8.66
CA GLU A 43 24.34 19.27 -8.33
C GLU A 43 22.83 19.44 -8.12
N HIS A 44 22.02 18.83 -8.99
CA HIS A 44 20.56 18.80 -8.85
C HIS A 44 20.11 18.10 -7.57
N ALA A 45 20.72 16.97 -7.22
CA ALA A 45 20.44 16.28 -5.97
C ALA A 45 20.77 17.14 -4.75
N ARG A 46 21.94 17.80 -4.75
CA ARG A 46 22.33 18.74 -3.69
C ARG A 46 21.34 19.90 -3.57
N ARG A 47 20.87 20.43 -4.69
CA ARG A 47 19.88 21.51 -4.73
C ARG A 47 18.57 21.06 -4.10
N ILE A 48 18.04 19.92 -4.51
CA ILE A 48 16.80 19.35 -3.94
C ILE A 48 16.95 19.15 -2.43
N LEU A 49 18.02 18.48 -1.98
CA LEU A 49 18.24 18.20 -0.56
C LEU A 49 18.32 19.49 0.27
N ASN A 50 19.02 20.52 -0.22
CA ASN A 50 19.08 21.82 0.43
C ASN A 50 17.70 22.47 0.54
N ASN A 51 16.93 22.45 -0.54
CA ASN A 51 15.60 23.04 -0.58
C ASN A 51 14.65 22.36 0.42
N ILE A 52 14.64 21.03 0.46
CA ILE A 52 13.78 20.26 1.39
C ILE A 52 14.14 20.55 2.85
N ILE A 53 15.44 20.57 3.20
CA ILE A 53 15.89 20.92 4.55
C ILE A 53 15.47 22.34 4.92
N SER A 54 15.54 23.28 3.97
CA SER A 54 15.11 24.66 4.19
C SER A 54 13.59 24.80 4.37
N GLY A 55 12.79 23.89 3.83
CA GLY A 55 11.33 23.81 4.00
C GLY A 55 10.87 23.01 5.23
N GLN A 56 11.77 22.67 6.16
CA GLN A 56 11.41 21.99 7.40
C GLN A 56 10.79 22.96 8.42
N PHE A 57 9.87 22.47 9.26
CA PHE A 57 9.21 23.28 10.28
C PHE A 57 9.92 23.26 11.63
N PHE A 58 10.05 24.43 12.27
CA PHE A 58 10.87 24.61 13.49
C PHE A 58 10.10 25.09 14.73
N ASN A 59 8.78 25.31 14.65
CA ASN A 59 8.00 25.73 15.81
C ASN A 59 7.58 24.52 16.67
N ALA A 60 8.24 24.33 17.81
CA ALA A 60 7.98 23.21 18.73
C ALA A 60 6.59 23.23 19.40
N SER A 61 5.79 24.29 19.23
CA SER A 61 4.41 24.32 19.72
C SER A 61 3.39 23.74 18.73
N GLU A 62 3.82 23.40 17.51
CA GLU A 62 2.96 22.93 16.42
C GLU A 62 3.12 21.42 16.20
N GLN A 63 2.02 20.75 15.80
CA GLN A 63 2.01 19.30 15.58
C GLN A 63 2.89 18.85 14.39
N TRP A 64 3.15 19.75 13.44
CA TRP A 64 4.06 19.52 12.31
C TRP A 64 5.51 19.92 12.60
N TYR A 65 5.90 20.12 13.87
CA TYR A 65 7.30 20.35 14.25
C TYR A 65 8.22 19.26 13.68
N GLY A 66 9.33 19.66 13.06
CA GLY A 66 10.29 18.78 12.40
C GLY A 66 9.78 18.04 11.17
N ASP A 67 8.54 18.27 10.75
CA ASP A 67 8.02 17.84 9.46
C ASP A 67 8.46 18.77 8.33
N TYR A 68 8.12 18.42 7.10
CA TYR A 68 8.47 19.19 5.91
C TYR A 68 7.24 19.77 5.23
N GLN A 69 7.42 20.88 4.50
CA GLN A 69 6.40 21.35 3.57
C GLN A 69 6.03 20.25 2.57
N THR A 70 4.72 20.04 2.35
CA THR A 70 4.23 19.08 1.34
C THR A 70 4.57 19.52 -0.09
N TYR A 71 4.57 20.83 -0.32
CA TYR A 71 5.08 21.46 -1.53
C TYR A 71 5.68 22.82 -1.19
N PRO A 72 6.70 23.29 -1.92
CA PRO A 72 7.43 24.52 -1.58
C PRO A 72 6.59 25.80 -1.69
N GLU A 73 5.52 25.81 -2.48
CA GLU A 73 4.60 26.96 -2.59
C GLU A 73 3.55 27.04 -1.48
N GLN A 74 3.54 26.10 -0.53
CA GLN A 74 2.46 26.03 0.44
C GLN A 74 2.50 27.18 1.46
N PRO A 75 1.34 27.69 1.91
CA PRO A 75 1.29 28.56 3.08
C PRO A 75 1.71 27.82 4.35
N ASP A 76 2.08 28.57 5.39
CA ASP A 76 2.31 28.00 6.72
C ASP A 76 0.98 27.41 7.27
N PRO A 77 0.96 26.13 7.68
CA PRO A 77 -0.23 25.51 8.27
C PRO A 77 -0.64 26.21 9.58
N GLY A 78 -1.93 26.11 9.92
CA GLY A 78 -2.46 26.60 11.21
C GLY A 78 -2.90 28.06 11.22
N THR A 79 -2.86 28.75 10.07
CA THR A 79 -3.44 30.09 9.94
C THR A 79 -4.95 30.03 9.68
N GLU A 80 -5.66 31.15 9.86
CA GLU A 80 -7.10 31.21 9.54
C GLU A 80 -7.39 30.90 8.06
N ALA A 81 -6.51 31.34 7.15
CA ALA A 81 -6.63 31.11 5.72
C ALA A 81 -6.14 29.73 5.27
N TYR A 82 -5.30 29.06 6.06
CA TYR A 82 -4.77 27.74 5.80
C TYR A 82 -4.75 26.92 7.10
N PRO A 83 -5.93 26.47 7.57
CA PRO A 83 -6.05 25.81 8.86
C PRO A 83 -5.29 24.48 8.88
N ALA A 84 -4.83 24.09 10.07
CA ALA A 84 -4.19 22.80 10.27
C ALA A 84 -5.20 21.66 10.07
N SER A 85 -4.86 20.72 9.20
CA SER A 85 -5.63 19.52 8.90
C SER A 85 -4.62 18.42 8.61
N ILE A 86 -4.50 17.46 9.52
CA ILE A 86 -3.64 16.29 9.38
C ILE A 86 -4.02 15.52 8.10
N TYR A 87 -3.02 14.97 7.39
CA TYR A 87 -3.17 14.30 6.09
C TYR A 87 -3.68 15.20 4.95
N ASN A 88 -3.56 16.52 5.12
CA ASN A 88 -3.97 17.49 4.11
C ASN A 88 -3.03 18.70 4.10
N SER A 89 -3.22 19.69 4.98
CA SER A 89 -2.34 20.88 5.00
C SER A 89 -0.94 20.58 5.53
N TRP A 90 -0.79 19.45 6.21
CA TRP A 90 0.45 18.77 6.54
C TRP A 90 0.18 17.26 6.65
N ASP A 91 1.20 16.41 6.52
CA ASP A 91 1.07 14.95 6.66
C ASP A 91 2.26 14.37 7.45
N PRO A 92 2.02 13.86 8.67
CA PRO A 92 3.08 13.38 9.54
C PRO A 92 3.87 12.19 8.98
N ASN A 93 3.33 11.46 8.00
CA ASN A 93 4.05 10.35 7.37
C ASN A 93 5.21 10.84 6.50
N TRP A 94 5.20 12.11 6.08
CA TRP A 94 6.27 12.72 5.29
C TRP A 94 7.60 12.67 6.02
N ARG A 95 7.57 12.74 7.36
CA ARG A 95 8.77 12.56 8.18
C ARG A 95 9.48 11.25 7.87
N GLY A 96 8.74 10.14 7.82
CA GLY A 96 9.28 8.83 7.50
C GLY A 96 9.71 8.70 6.03
N PHE A 97 8.87 9.12 5.09
CA PHE A 97 9.15 8.98 3.65
C PHE A 97 10.37 9.79 3.19
N ILE A 98 10.50 11.04 3.65
CA ILE A 98 11.64 11.90 3.32
C ILE A 98 12.87 11.49 4.14
N GLY A 99 12.68 11.19 5.43
CA GLY A 99 13.78 10.81 6.31
C GLY A 99 14.50 9.55 5.85
N THR A 100 13.74 8.53 5.46
CA THR A 100 14.32 7.28 4.92
C THR A 100 15.04 7.49 3.59
N ALA A 101 14.56 8.39 2.71
CA ALA A 101 15.24 8.75 1.48
C ALA A 101 16.57 9.50 1.73
N MET A 102 16.58 10.43 2.69
CA MET A 102 17.80 11.13 3.10
C MET A 102 18.83 10.18 3.72
N ILE A 103 18.39 9.16 4.48
CA ILE A 103 19.29 8.10 4.99
C ILE A 103 19.93 7.34 3.83
N VAL A 104 19.16 6.95 2.80
CA VAL A 104 19.72 6.30 1.60
C VAL A 104 20.74 7.21 0.89
N CYS A 105 20.40 8.49 0.69
CA CYS A 105 21.32 9.47 0.09
C CYS A 105 22.62 9.57 0.89
N TYR A 106 22.53 9.59 2.22
CA TYR A 106 23.68 9.69 3.11
C TYR A 106 24.55 8.44 3.07
N GLU A 107 23.95 7.27 3.29
CA GLU A 107 24.69 6.01 3.47
C GLU A 107 25.27 5.48 2.15
N GLU A 108 24.53 5.55 1.04
CA GLU A 108 25.02 5.04 -0.24
C GLU A 108 25.87 6.07 -0.99
N PHE A 109 25.55 7.37 -0.87
CA PHE A 109 26.09 8.40 -1.74
C PHE A 109 26.70 9.61 -1.01
N GLY A 110 26.86 9.55 0.32
CA GLY A 110 27.44 10.65 1.10
C GLY A 110 28.89 11.02 0.74
N HIS A 111 29.59 10.20 -0.04
CA HIS A 111 30.89 10.53 -0.61
C HIS A 111 30.82 11.52 -1.78
N LEU A 112 29.65 11.66 -2.41
CA LEU A 112 29.36 12.64 -3.47
C LEU A 112 28.87 13.98 -2.89
N LEU A 113 28.46 13.99 -1.63
CA LEU A 113 27.87 15.15 -0.98
C LEU A 113 28.91 15.97 -0.21
N PRO A 114 28.83 17.31 -0.26
CA PRO A 114 29.62 18.19 0.59
C PRO A 114 29.40 17.89 2.08
N GLN A 115 30.43 18.15 2.88
CA GLN A 115 30.40 17.86 4.30
C GLN A 115 29.34 18.70 5.04
N ASP A 116 29.18 19.97 4.70
CA ASP A 116 28.19 20.87 5.29
C ASP A 116 26.75 20.43 5.01
N LEU A 117 26.47 19.94 3.80
CA LEU A 117 25.16 19.39 3.47
C LEU A 117 24.86 18.12 4.26
N LYS A 118 25.85 17.23 4.42
CA LYS A 118 25.69 16.01 5.23
C LYS A 118 25.39 16.32 6.69
N GLU A 119 26.04 17.34 7.26
CA GLU A 119 25.78 17.78 8.63
C GLU A 119 24.35 18.30 8.77
N ARG A 120 23.91 19.17 7.85
CA ARG A 120 22.52 19.67 7.82
C ARG A 120 21.48 18.57 7.59
N MET A 121 21.78 17.55 6.77
CA MET A 121 20.90 16.38 6.62
C MET A 121 20.73 15.64 7.95
N VAL A 122 21.81 15.42 8.71
CA VAL A 122 21.74 14.75 10.01
C VAL A 122 20.98 15.59 11.03
N GLU A 123 21.19 16.91 11.07
CA GLU A 123 20.42 17.82 11.92
C GLU A 123 18.93 17.80 11.57
N SER A 124 18.59 17.83 10.28
CA SER A 124 17.22 17.77 9.79
C SER A 124 16.55 16.44 10.16
N LEU A 125 17.26 15.31 10.01
CA LEU A 125 16.80 13.99 10.44
C LEU A 125 16.61 13.89 11.96
N HIS A 126 17.45 14.56 12.74
CA HIS A 126 17.32 14.55 14.21
C HIS A 126 16.08 15.32 14.64
N LEU A 127 15.86 16.50 14.05
CA LEU A 127 14.67 17.31 14.25
C LEU A 127 13.39 16.56 13.82
N ASN A 128 13.45 15.87 12.70
CA ASN A 128 12.39 14.99 12.20
C ASN A 128 12.04 13.89 13.21
N ALA A 129 13.03 13.16 13.73
CA ALA A 129 12.81 12.11 14.71
C ALA A 129 12.21 12.65 16.03
N ILE A 130 12.61 13.86 16.45
CA ILE A 130 11.98 14.55 17.58
C ILE A 130 10.52 14.88 17.26
N GLY A 131 10.24 15.45 16.09
CA GLY A 131 8.88 15.74 15.63
C GLY A 131 7.97 14.51 15.59
N ASP A 132 8.53 13.36 15.20
CA ASP A 132 7.80 12.09 15.18
C ASP A 132 7.38 11.61 16.58
N THR A 133 7.96 12.15 17.67
CA THR A 133 7.50 11.86 19.05
C THR A 133 6.16 12.53 19.38
N TYR A 134 5.68 13.45 18.53
CA TYR A 134 4.41 14.15 18.71
C TYR A 134 3.23 13.30 18.21
N ARG A 135 3.51 12.22 17.48
CA ARG A 135 2.49 11.33 16.90
C ARG A 135 1.87 10.40 17.95
N VAL A 136 0.94 10.94 18.74
CA VAL A 136 0.25 10.21 19.81
C VAL A 136 -1.10 9.70 19.32
N TYR A 137 -1.24 8.38 19.19
CA TYR A 137 -2.49 7.73 18.76
C TYR A 137 -3.73 8.23 19.53
N GLY A 138 -4.76 8.64 18.78
CA GLY A 138 -6.04 9.08 19.35
C GLY A 138 -6.05 10.50 19.93
N SER A 139 -4.96 11.25 19.76
CA SER A 139 -4.86 12.69 20.08
C SER A 139 -4.65 13.48 18.78
N ASP A 140 -5.23 14.68 18.69
CA ASP A 140 -5.07 15.59 17.53
C ASP A 140 -5.28 14.93 16.16
N ASP A 141 -6.26 14.03 16.07
CA ASP A 141 -6.61 13.23 14.89
C ASP A 141 -5.50 12.29 14.37
N GLU A 142 -4.45 12.07 15.16
CA GLU A 142 -3.36 11.16 14.83
C GLU A 142 -3.76 9.68 15.01
N ASN A 143 -3.26 8.83 14.10
CA ASN A 143 -3.60 7.42 14.00
C ASN A 143 -2.39 6.48 14.02
N LEU A 144 -1.16 6.99 14.18
CA LEU A 144 0.03 6.16 14.20
C LEU A 144 0.03 5.19 15.38
N THR A 145 0.19 3.90 15.07
CA THR A 145 0.42 2.83 16.04
C THR A 145 1.50 1.90 15.50
N PRO A 146 2.12 1.03 16.31
CA PRO A 146 3.00 -0.03 15.81
C PRO A 146 2.32 -0.96 14.77
N ALA A 147 0.98 -1.05 14.79
CA ALA A 147 0.22 -1.81 13.80
C ALA A 147 0.07 -1.07 12.46
N TYR A 148 0.32 0.24 12.41
CA TYR A 148 0.38 1.02 11.16
C TYR A 148 1.72 0.80 10.41
N SER A 149 2.08 -0.48 10.30
CA SER A 149 3.16 -1.10 9.53
C SER A 149 4.13 -0.13 8.85
N ASN A 150 3.81 0.37 7.66
CA ASN A 150 4.74 1.15 6.84
C ASN A 150 5.26 2.41 7.56
N ALA A 151 4.37 3.25 8.10
CA ALA A 151 4.73 4.48 8.78
C ALA A 151 5.49 4.21 10.08
N ALA A 152 5.06 3.20 10.84
CA ALA A 152 5.71 2.80 12.09
C ALA A 152 7.12 2.24 11.86
N ILE A 153 7.32 1.43 10.83
CA ILE A 153 8.64 0.86 10.48
C ILE A 153 9.59 1.99 10.03
N MET A 154 9.11 2.94 9.22
CA MET A 154 9.91 4.10 8.81
C MET A 154 10.29 4.98 10.01
N LYS A 155 9.34 5.29 10.91
CA LYS A 155 9.61 6.03 12.16
C LYS A 155 10.73 5.38 12.96
N ALA A 156 10.62 4.08 13.23
CA ALA A 156 11.63 3.35 13.98
C ALA A 156 13.00 3.34 13.25
N ALA A 157 13.00 3.23 11.90
CA ALA A 157 14.22 3.31 11.10
C ALA A 157 14.93 4.66 11.27
N VAL A 158 14.19 5.76 11.12
CA VAL A 158 14.74 7.12 11.21
C VAL A 158 15.25 7.41 12.62
N SER A 159 14.42 7.20 13.65
CA SER A 159 14.82 7.41 15.05
C SER A 159 16.01 6.54 15.44
N GLY A 160 15.97 5.25 15.11
CA GLY A 160 17.06 4.32 15.42
C GLY A 160 18.38 4.69 14.74
N TRP A 161 18.33 5.15 13.49
CA TRP A 161 19.53 5.54 12.74
C TRP A 161 20.09 6.87 13.25
N VAL A 162 19.25 7.92 13.32
CA VAL A 162 19.74 9.27 13.64
C VAL A 162 20.13 9.41 15.11
N GLY A 163 19.38 8.79 16.04
CA GLY A 163 19.72 8.80 17.45
C GLY A 163 21.13 8.28 17.71
N ARG A 164 21.52 7.20 17.04
CA ARG A 164 22.88 6.66 17.09
C ARG A 164 23.89 7.59 16.43
N LYS A 165 23.54 8.16 15.27
CA LYS A 165 24.40 9.05 14.50
C LYS A 165 24.85 10.26 15.31
N VAL A 166 23.94 10.84 16.10
CA VAL A 166 24.21 12.04 16.93
C VAL A 166 24.51 11.72 18.40
N GLY A 167 24.42 10.45 18.81
CA GLY A 167 24.63 10.05 20.21
C GLY A 167 23.47 10.44 21.16
N ASP A 168 22.27 10.63 20.63
CA ASP A 168 21.05 10.88 21.41
C ASP A 168 20.45 9.56 21.89
N ALA A 169 20.64 9.28 23.19
CA ALA A 169 20.16 8.06 23.81
C ALA A 169 18.62 7.95 23.85
N ASN A 170 17.89 9.07 23.93
CA ASN A 170 16.43 9.05 24.00
C ASN A 170 15.84 8.72 22.63
N ILE A 171 16.33 9.34 21.57
CA ILE A 171 15.88 9.06 20.19
C ILE A 171 16.32 7.65 19.75
N THR A 172 17.49 7.19 20.19
CA THR A 172 17.89 5.79 19.98
C THR A 172 16.90 4.83 20.66
N ALA A 173 16.54 5.09 21.92
CA ALA A 173 15.62 4.26 22.68
C ALA A 173 14.18 4.29 22.11
N GLU A 174 13.74 5.44 21.58
CA GLU A 174 12.47 5.57 20.85
C GLU A 174 12.43 4.61 19.66
N GLY A 175 13.49 4.61 18.83
CA GLY A 175 13.61 3.69 17.69
C GLY A 175 13.55 2.23 18.12
N GLU A 176 14.32 1.84 19.14
CA GLU A 176 14.33 0.45 19.66
C GLU A 176 12.99 0.03 20.24
N THR A 177 12.30 0.92 20.95
CA THR A 177 11.01 0.64 21.59
C THR A 177 9.94 0.38 20.54
N TRP A 178 9.81 1.28 19.55
CA TRP A 178 8.90 1.07 18.42
C TRP A 178 9.27 -0.18 17.62
N GLY A 179 10.56 -0.40 17.38
CA GLY A 179 11.05 -1.61 16.73
C GLY A 179 10.61 -2.88 17.46
N GLN A 180 10.72 -2.90 18.79
CA GLN A 180 10.29 -4.02 19.62
C GLN A 180 8.79 -4.27 19.55
N GLU A 181 7.97 -3.22 19.64
CA GLU A 181 6.51 -3.35 19.54
C GLU A 181 6.06 -3.86 18.17
N ILE A 182 6.67 -3.38 17.09
CA ILE A 182 6.41 -3.86 15.72
C ILE A 182 6.81 -5.34 15.59
N VAL A 183 7.99 -5.71 16.08
CA VAL A 183 8.49 -7.09 16.05
C VAL A 183 7.59 -8.02 16.87
N ASP A 184 7.10 -7.58 18.02
CA ASP A 184 6.22 -8.39 18.86
C ASP A 184 4.83 -8.55 18.26
N LEU A 185 4.30 -7.56 17.55
CA LEU A 185 3.10 -7.71 16.73
C LEU A 185 3.34 -8.70 15.58
N PHE A 186 4.45 -8.56 14.86
CA PHE A 186 4.79 -9.44 13.74
C PHE A 186 4.88 -10.91 14.18
N LYS A 187 5.53 -11.18 15.32
CA LYS A 187 5.69 -12.53 15.88
C LYS A 187 4.36 -13.24 16.19
N GLN A 188 3.25 -12.51 16.37
CA GLN A 188 1.97 -13.15 16.66
C GLN A 188 1.45 -14.00 15.50
N ASN A 189 1.72 -13.57 14.26
CA ASN A 189 1.16 -14.20 13.07
C ASN A 189 2.18 -14.38 11.91
N ASP A 190 3.46 -14.09 12.16
CA ASP A 190 4.52 -14.03 11.14
C ASP A 190 4.18 -13.10 9.95
N THR A 191 3.49 -11.99 10.26
CA THR A 191 3.11 -11.00 9.25
C THR A 191 2.88 -9.61 9.83
N LEU A 192 2.90 -8.61 8.96
CA LEU A 192 2.48 -7.24 9.24
C LEU A 192 0.97 -7.16 9.52
N ALA A 193 0.58 -6.22 10.37
CA ALA A 193 -0.81 -5.97 10.75
C ALA A 193 -1.62 -5.37 9.59
N GLU A 194 -1.03 -4.47 8.80
CA GLU A 194 -1.62 -4.02 7.52
C GLU A 194 -1.32 -5.09 6.46
N PHE A 195 -2.23 -6.07 6.36
CA PHE A 195 -1.96 -7.33 5.70
C PHE A 195 -2.26 -7.30 4.20
N ASN A 196 -1.44 -8.03 3.43
CA ASN A 196 -1.52 -8.25 1.99
C ASN A 196 -1.72 -6.97 1.15
N SER A 197 -1.27 -5.81 1.62
CA SER A 197 -1.56 -4.53 0.94
C SER A 197 -0.51 -4.25 -0.13
N PRO A 198 -0.81 -4.31 -1.45
CA PRO A 198 0.24 -4.32 -2.49
C PRO A 198 1.14 -3.07 -2.51
N THR A 199 0.60 -1.89 -2.21
CA THR A 199 1.43 -0.68 -2.10
C THR A 199 2.24 -0.69 -0.80
N TYR A 200 1.60 -0.98 0.33
CA TYR A 200 2.21 -0.80 1.64
C TYR A 200 3.10 -1.94 2.12
N PHE A 201 2.94 -3.14 1.59
CA PHE A 201 3.97 -4.17 1.66
C PHE A 201 5.25 -3.68 0.99
N GLY A 202 5.14 -3.01 -0.17
CA GLY A 202 6.28 -2.44 -0.87
C GLY A 202 7.03 -1.39 -0.04
N VAL A 203 6.32 -0.46 0.60
CA VAL A 203 6.91 0.54 1.51
C VAL A 203 7.51 -0.13 2.76
N SER A 204 6.78 -1.05 3.38
CA SER A 204 7.25 -1.73 4.60
C SER A 204 8.52 -2.53 4.32
N LEU A 205 8.60 -3.22 3.18
CA LEU A 205 9.79 -3.95 2.75
C LEU A 205 10.97 -3.00 2.49
N PHE A 206 10.75 -1.84 1.88
CA PHE A 206 11.78 -0.81 1.76
C PHE A 206 12.32 -0.39 3.13
N ALA A 207 11.44 -0.03 4.07
CA ALA A 207 11.85 0.41 5.39
C ALA A 207 12.54 -0.69 6.22
N LEU A 208 12.07 -1.94 6.15
CA LEU A 208 12.75 -3.11 6.73
C LEU A 208 14.12 -3.36 6.10
N THR A 209 14.31 -3.01 4.82
CA THR A 209 15.64 -3.10 4.19
C THR A 209 16.61 -2.15 4.86
N LEU A 210 16.16 -0.94 5.21
CA LEU A 210 16.97 0.02 5.93
C LEU A 210 17.33 -0.49 7.32
N TRP A 211 16.38 -1.11 8.03
CA TRP A 211 16.66 -1.79 9.30
C TRP A 211 17.78 -2.82 9.13
N ALA A 212 17.67 -3.71 8.13
CA ALA A 212 18.66 -4.74 7.89
C ALA A 212 20.02 -4.19 7.43
N LYS A 213 20.05 -3.09 6.67
CA LYS A 213 21.27 -2.57 6.04
C LYS A 213 22.04 -1.58 6.92
N TYR A 214 21.33 -0.72 7.64
CA TYR A 214 21.92 0.46 8.28
C TYR A 214 21.84 0.47 9.80
N LEU A 215 21.07 -0.44 10.41
CA LEU A 215 20.98 -0.54 11.86
C LEU A 215 21.92 -1.67 12.35
N PRO A 216 22.56 -1.51 13.53
CA PRO A 216 23.47 -2.51 14.06
C PRO A 216 22.82 -3.88 14.22
N ALA A 217 23.59 -4.96 14.01
CA ALA A 217 23.09 -6.33 14.13
C ALA A 217 22.61 -6.71 15.55
N ASP A 218 23.05 -5.96 16.58
CA ASP A 218 22.61 -6.10 17.97
C ASP A 218 21.41 -5.19 18.33
N SER A 219 20.93 -4.35 17.40
CA SER A 219 19.66 -3.63 17.56
C SER A 219 18.47 -4.56 17.32
N VAL A 220 17.33 -4.25 17.94
CA VAL A 220 16.07 -4.98 17.71
C VAL A 220 15.69 -4.92 16.23
N LEU A 221 15.90 -3.77 15.59
CA LEU A 221 15.57 -3.54 14.19
C LEU A 221 16.44 -4.40 13.26
N GLY A 222 17.76 -4.24 13.34
CA GLY A 222 18.72 -4.95 12.48
C GLY A 222 18.69 -6.46 12.66
N SER A 223 18.47 -6.94 13.89
CA SER A 223 18.41 -8.38 14.18
C SER A 223 17.15 -9.09 13.66
N ASN A 224 16.02 -8.38 13.54
CA ASN A 224 14.73 -8.98 13.14
C ASN A 224 14.36 -8.74 11.68
N ALA A 225 14.87 -7.67 11.05
CA ALA A 225 14.51 -7.30 9.69
C ALA A 225 14.72 -8.43 8.64
N PRO A 226 15.83 -9.19 8.63
CA PRO A 226 16.01 -10.29 7.68
C PRO A 226 14.89 -11.33 7.73
N ARG A 227 14.41 -11.67 8.93
CA ARG A 227 13.29 -12.61 9.11
C ARG A 227 12.01 -11.98 8.57
N MET A 228 11.68 -10.76 8.99
CA MET A 228 10.42 -10.11 8.60
C MET A 228 10.30 -9.93 7.08
N ILE A 229 11.40 -9.57 6.41
CA ILE A 229 11.47 -9.50 4.95
C ILE A 229 11.18 -10.87 4.33
N ARG A 230 11.87 -11.92 4.81
CA ARG A 230 11.71 -13.28 4.29
C ARG A 230 10.28 -13.80 4.43
N GLU A 231 9.70 -13.73 5.62
CA GLU A 231 8.34 -14.24 5.87
C GLU A 231 7.30 -13.48 5.02
N THR A 232 7.48 -12.16 4.85
CA THR A 232 6.60 -11.34 3.99
C THR A 232 6.69 -11.79 2.53
N TRP A 233 7.89 -12.03 1.99
CA TRP A 233 8.06 -12.53 0.63
C TRP A 233 7.59 -13.95 0.43
N ASP A 234 7.77 -14.83 1.43
CA ASP A 234 7.28 -16.20 1.38
C ASP A 234 5.75 -16.21 1.29
N PHE A 235 5.07 -15.31 2.03
CA PHE A 235 3.64 -15.10 1.86
C PHE A 235 3.29 -14.53 0.48
N VAL A 236 3.96 -13.48 0.01
CA VAL A 236 3.72 -12.91 -1.34
C VAL A 236 3.86 -13.99 -2.41
N GLY A 237 4.87 -14.84 -2.33
CA GLY A 237 5.04 -15.97 -3.27
C GLY A 237 3.90 -16.98 -3.22
N GLU A 238 3.22 -17.15 -2.08
CA GLU A 238 2.06 -18.03 -1.96
C GLU A 238 0.81 -17.44 -2.63
N VAL A 239 0.63 -16.12 -2.59
CA VAL A 239 -0.55 -15.43 -3.15
C VAL A 239 -0.30 -14.70 -4.47
N TYR A 240 0.93 -14.70 -4.99
CA TYR A 240 1.22 -14.19 -6.33
C TYR A 240 0.83 -15.21 -7.41
N ASN A 241 0.14 -14.73 -8.44
CA ASN A 241 -0.21 -15.51 -9.61
C ASN A 241 0.58 -15.03 -10.83
N ALA A 242 1.67 -15.71 -11.17
CA ALA A 242 2.53 -15.33 -12.28
C ALA A 242 1.83 -15.34 -13.65
N ASN A 243 0.78 -16.14 -13.84
CA ASN A 243 0.03 -16.15 -15.11
C ASN A 243 -0.85 -14.90 -15.26
N MET A 244 -1.38 -14.40 -14.15
CA MET A 244 -2.14 -13.15 -14.10
C MET A 244 -1.25 -11.92 -13.90
N LYS A 245 0.01 -12.15 -13.51
CA LYS A 245 0.93 -11.15 -12.98
C LYS A 245 0.24 -10.29 -11.91
N ASN A 246 -0.33 -10.94 -10.90
CA ASN A 246 -1.13 -10.23 -9.90
C ASN A 246 -0.97 -10.87 -8.52
N ILE A 247 -1.02 -10.04 -7.48
CA ILE A 247 -1.13 -10.50 -6.09
C ILE A 247 -2.61 -10.75 -5.83
N ALA A 248 -2.98 -11.92 -5.34
CA ALA A 248 -4.37 -12.22 -5.02
C ALA A 248 -4.81 -11.52 -3.74
N GLY A 249 -6.09 -11.11 -3.69
CA GLY A 249 -6.71 -10.61 -2.46
C GLY A 249 -7.05 -11.72 -1.47
N PRO A 250 -7.70 -11.38 -0.34
CA PRO A 250 -8.22 -10.06 0.00
C PRO A 250 -7.10 -9.12 0.48
N TRP A 251 -7.37 -7.82 0.52
CA TRP A 251 -6.39 -6.80 0.88
C TRP A 251 -6.93 -5.86 1.96
N ASP A 252 -6.11 -5.57 2.97
CA ASP A 252 -6.47 -4.55 3.97
C ASP A 252 -6.45 -3.15 3.38
N ARG A 253 -5.56 -2.91 2.43
CA ARG A 253 -5.49 -1.65 1.69
C ARG A 253 -5.00 -1.90 0.27
N SER A 254 -5.79 -1.46 -0.70
CA SER A 254 -5.40 -1.46 -2.11
C SER A 254 -5.96 -0.25 -2.83
N TYR A 255 -5.23 0.20 -3.85
CA TYR A 255 -5.59 1.28 -4.75
C TYR A 255 -5.89 0.79 -6.17
N GLY A 256 -6.23 -0.48 -6.28
CA GLY A 256 -6.59 -1.10 -7.53
C GLY A 256 -6.74 -2.60 -7.37
N PHE A 257 -7.10 -3.26 -8.47
CA PHE A 257 -7.54 -4.66 -8.44
C PHE A 257 -6.75 -5.54 -9.42
N ASP A 258 -5.98 -4.91 -10.31
CA ASP A 258 -5.20 -5.54 -11.39
C ASP A 258 -3.85 -4.82 -11.52
N LEU A 259 -2.76 -5.43 -11.02
CA LEU A 259 -1.41 -4.83 -11.06
C LEU A 259 -0.90 -4.54 -12.49
N ASN A 260 -1.59 -5.03 -13.54
CA ASN A 260 -1.31 -4.68 -14.94
C ASN A 260 -1.96 -3.35 -15.37
N ARG A 261 -2.84 -2.77 -14.53
CA ARG A 261 -3.64 -1.55 -14.81
C ARG A 261 -3.53 -0.47 -13.73
N TYR A 262 -2.98 -0.79 -12.58
CA TYR A 262 -2.58 0.20 -11.58
C TYR A 262 -1.18 -0.14 -11.07
N LEU A 263 -0.49 0.86 -10.55
CA LEU A 263 0.82 0.68 -9.98
C LEU A 263 0.71 0.51 -8.46
N ALA A 264 1.34 -0.56 -7.96
CA ALA A 264 1.66 -0.71 -6.55
C ALA A 264 3.17 -0.83 -6.38
N ILE A 265 3.71 -0.40 -5.26
CA ILE A 265 5.16 -0.48 -5.00
C ILE A 265 5.68 -1.92 -5.04
N MET A 266 4.88 -2.93 -4.71
CA MET A 266 5.26 -4.34 -4.92
C MET A 266 5.57 -4.68 -6.38
N SER A 267 4.94 -4.02 -7.36
CA SER A 267 5.26 -4.20 -8.78
C SER A 267 6.70 -3.78 -9.10
N LEU A 268 7.23 -2.75 -8.42
CA LEU A 268 8.61 -2.28 -8.59
C LEU A 268 9.62 -3.27 -8.01
N TRP A 269 9.31 -3.86 -6.85
CA TRP A 269 10.12 -4.94 -6.29
C TRP A 269 10.16 -6.17 -7.20
N ILE A 270 8.99 -6.61 -7.67
CA ILE A 270 8.89 -7.76 -8.58
C ILE A 270 9.68 -7.47 -9.85
N TRP A 271 9.51 -6.29 -10.45
CA TRP A 271 10.29 -5.86 -11.61
C TRP A 271 11.80 -5.95 -11.38
N SER A 272 12.27 -5.45 -10.25
CA SER A 272 13.69 -5.47 -9.89
C SER A 272 14.25 -6.90 -9.76
N PHE A 273 13.40 -7.89 -9.48
CA PHE A 273 13.84 -9.28 -9.28
C PHE A 273 13.75 -10.16 -10.51
N VAL A 274 12.70 -9.99 -11.32
CA VAL A 274 12.40 -10.88 -12.45
C VAL A 274 12.49 -10.21 -13.83
N GLY A 275 12.76 -8.91 -13.87
CA GLY A 275 12.81 -8.14 -15.11
C GLY A 275 11.43 -7.72 -15.62
N PHE A 276 11.42 -6.79 -16.57
CA PHE A 276 10.20 -6.10 -17.01
C PHE A 276 9.15 -7.06 -17.58
N GLU A 277 9.56 -7.95 -18.48
CA GLU A 277 8.69 -8.90 -19.19
C GLU A 277 7.92 -9.85 -18.26
N GLN A 278 8.48 -10.19 -17.10
CA GLN A 278 7.84 -11.09 -16.13
C GLN A 278 7.12 -10.32 -15.01
N SER A 279 7.34 -9.02 -14.91
CA SER A 279 6.70 -8.18 -13.91
C SER A 279 5.27 -7.81 -14.32
N PRO A 280 4.44 -7.36 -13.37
CA PRO A 280 3.10 -6.86 -13.65
C PRO A 280 3.09 -5.44 -14.26
N LEU A 281 4.26 -4.80 -14.43
CA LEU A 281 4.30 -3.42 -14.92
C LEU A 281 3.79 -3.29 -16.36
N TYR A 282 2.96 -2.28 -16.56
CA TYR A 282 2.51 -1.90 -17.89
C TYR A 282 3.59 -1.08 -18.62
N PRO A 283 3.84 -1.30 -19.93
CA PRO A 283 4.86 -0.57 -20.70
C PRO A 283 4.67 0.95 -20.78
N LYS A 284 3.49 1.45 -20.42
CA LYS A 284 3.19 2.88 -20.34
C LYS A 284 2.77 3.24 -18.91
N PRO A 285 3.71 3.48 -17.98
CA PRO A 285 3.39 3.78 -16.59
C PRO A 285 2.44 4.98 -16.43
N THR A 286 2.54 6.00 -17.30
CA THR A 286 1.64 7.18 -17.26
C THR A 286 0.19 6.89 -17.65
N ALA A 287 -0.14 5.67 -18.04
CA ALA A 287 -1.49 5.27 -18.45
C ALA A 287 -2.19 4.35 -17.44
N VAL A 288 -1.53 4.01 -16.33
CA VAL A 288 -2.11 3.18 -15.26
C VAL A 288 -2.59 4.05 -14.09
N GLY A 289 -3.53 3.52 -13.31
CA GLY A 289 -3.97 4.17 -12.06
C GLY A 289 -2.87 4.19 -11.01
N HIS A 290 -2.97 5.12 -10.05
CA HIS A 290 -2.03 5.26 -8.94
C HIS A 290 -0.54 5.36 -9.37
N VAL A 291 -0.27 6.09 -10.46
CA VAL A 291 1.06 6.13 -11.09
C VAL A 291 2.14 6.83 -10.24
N ASP A 292 1.76 7.64 -9.25
CA ASP A 292 2.68 8.29 -8.30
C ASP A 292 3.51 7.29 -7.47
N ASP A 293 3.01 6.06 -7.29
CA ASP A 293 3.80 4.99 -6.66
C ASP A 293 5.10 4.70 -7.44
N PHE A 294 5.25 5.15 -8.69
CA PHE A 294 6.46 4.97 -9.49
C PHE A 294 7.61 5.82 -8.97
N GLU A 295 7.31 6.92 -8.27
CA GLU A 295 8.28 7.92 -7.86
C GLU A 295 9.24 7.38 -6.79
N ILE A 296 8.84 6.36 -6.02
CA ILE A 296 9.72 5.66 -5.08
C ILE A 296 10.73 4.74 -5.79
N GLY A 297 10.55 4.48 -7.09
CA GLY A 297 11.32 3.54 -7.89
C GLY A 297 12.84 3.62 -7.73
N PRO A 298 13.48 4.81 -7.65
CA PRO A 298 14.93 4.87 -7.43
C PRO A 298 15.36 4.23 -6.11
N LEU A 299 14.62 4.47 -5.03
CA LEU A 299 14.93 3.88 -3.71
C LEU A 299 14.86 2.34 -3.77
N ILE A 300 13.85 1.80 -4.45
CA ILE A 300 13.70 0.37 -4.67
C ILE A 300 14.89 -0.16 -5.49
N ALA A 301 15.24 0.51 -6.59
CA ALA A 301 16.35 0.10 -7.46
C ALA A 301 17.70 0.07 -6.72
N ILE A 302 17.98 1.08 -5.88
CA ILE A 302 19.22 1.16 -5.08
C ILE A 302 19.26 0.02 -4.04
N MET A 303 18.11 -0.32 -3.44
CA MET A 303 18.02 -1.31 -2.37
C MET A 303 17.84 -2.77 -2.86
N ALA A 304 17.44 -2.97 -4.13
CA ALA A 304 17.00 -4.27 -4.66
C ALA A 304 17.99 -5.40 -4.44
N ASP A 305 19.27 -5.21 -4.79
CA ASP A 305 20.27 -6.27 -4.72
C ASP A 305 20.51 -6.73 -3.27
N TYR A 306 20.59 -5.79 -2.33
CA TYR A 306 20.73 -6.10 -0.91
C TYR A 306 19.47 -6.79 -0.37
N HIS A 307 18.29 -6.24 -0.68
CA HIS A 307 17.01 -6.79 -0.27
C HIS A 307 16.84 -8.25 -0.71
N LYS A 308 17.20 -8.54 -1.98
CA LYS A 308 17.06 -9.86 -2.60
C LYS A 308 17.78 -10.97 -1.84
N THR A 309 18.82 -10.63 -1.06
CA THR A 309 19.56 -11.62 -0.22
C THR A 309 18.71 -12.27 0.86
N PHE A 310 17.57 -11.66 1.24
CA PHE A 310 16.64 -12.20 2.23
C PHE A 310 15.44 -12.93 1.61
N VAL A 311 15.27 -12.85 0.29
CA VAL A 311 14.14 -13.46 -0.42
C VAL A 311 14.47 -14.92 -0.76
N THR A 312 13.56 -15.83 -0.42
CA THR A 312 13.80 -17.26 -0.68
C THR A 312 13.73 -17.60 -2.17
N GLU A 313 14.42 -18.67 -2.57
CA GLU A 313 14.31 -19.21 -3.93
C GLU A 313 12.87 -19.62 -4.29
N LYS A 314 12.09 -20.10 -3.30
CA LYS A 314 10.67 -20.43 -3.45
C LYS A 314 9.86 -19.19 -3.82
N ALA A 315 10.01 -18.10 -3.05
CA ALA A 315 9.33 -16.84 -3.33
C ALA A 315 9.72 -16.27 -4.70
N LEU A 316 11.03 -16.23 -5.02
CA LEU A 316 11.52 -15.76 -6.32
C LEU A 316 10.98 -16.60 -7.49
N SER A 317 10.93 -17.92 -7.36
CA SER A 317 10.43 -18.81 -8.41
C SER A 317 8.93 -18.61 -8.66
N ALA A 318 8.15 -18.34 -7.61
CA ALA A 318 6.72 -18.07 -7.72
C ALA A 318 6.41 -16.78 -8.51
N LEU A 319 7.35 -15.82 -8.57
CA LEU A 319 7.20 -14.59 -9.35
C LEU A 319 7.28 -14.80 -10.86
N THR A 320 7.83 -15.93 -11.33
CA THR A 320 7.99 -16.21 -12.76
C THR A 320 7.18 -17.40 -13.26
N SER A 321 6.70 -18.25 -12.35
CA SER A 321 5.94 -19.45 -12.69
C SER A 321 4.88 -19.75 -11.64
N PHE A 322 3.66 -20.00 -12.10
CA PHE A 322 2.59 -20.48 -11.23
C PHE A 322 2.70 -22.00 -11.05
N GLY A 323 2.72 -22.45 -9.79
CA GLY A 323 2.71 -23.87 -9.43
C GLY A 323 1.32 -24.50 -9.42
N ASP A 324 1.08 -25.43 -8.50
CA ASP A 324 -0.21 -26.09 -8.36
C ASP A 324 -1.27 -25.19 -7.70
N SER A 325 -2.53 -25.55 -7.95
CA SER A 325 -3.66 -25.00 -7.21
C SER A 325 -3.52 -25.25 -5.72
N ARG A 326 -3.88 -24.25 -4.91
CA ARG A 326 -3.67 -24.27 -3.47
C ARG A 326 -4.67 -23.38 -2.75
N LEU A 327 -4.93 -23.69 -1.49
CA LEU A 327 -5.67 -22.85 -0.56
C LEU A 327 -4.68 -22.33 0.48
N VAL A 328 -4.57 -21.00 0.59
CA VAL A 328 -3.66 -20.33 1.52
C VAL A 328 -4.47 -19.76 2.65
N HIS A 329 -4.06 -20.05 3.89
CA HIS A 329 -4.64 -19.47 5.10
C HIS A 329 -3.59 -18.62 5.82
N ARG A 330 -4.02 -17.46 6.31
CA ARG A 330 -3.23 -16.55 7.15
C ARG A 330 -4.12 -15.85 8.17
N THR A 331 -3.49 -15.29 9.18
CA THR A 331 -4.15 -14.48 10.20
C THR A 331 -3.38 -13.18 10.34
N ALA A 332 -4.06 -12.07 10.59
CA ALA A 332 -3.43 -10.81 10.96
C ALA A 332 -4.24 -10.15 12.09
N PHE A 333 -3.60 -9.24 12.82
CA PHE A 333 -4.25 -8.57 13.94
C PHE A 333 -3.77 -7.12 14.07
N SER A 334 -4.75 -6.22 14.17
CA SER A 334 -4.57 -4.78 14.39
C SER A 334 -5.22 -4.42 15.72
N PRO A 335 -4.47 -4.41 16.85
CA PRO A 335 -5.05 -4.34 18.21
C PRO A 335 -6.00 -3.18 18.48
N ALA A 336 -5.79 -2.04 17.82
CA ALA A 336 -6.63 -0.85 18.02
C ALA A 336 -7.95 -0.87 17.22
N PHE A 337 -8.16 -1.89 16.37
CA PHE A 337 -9.26 -1.95 15.39
C PHE A 337 -10.02 -3.28 15.46
N ASP A 338 -9.30 -4.37 15.66
CA ASP A 338 -9.81 -5.73 15.59
C ASP A 338 -10.36 -6.19 16.95
N HIS A 339 -11.59 -6.71 16.98
CA HIS A 339 -12.13 -7.42 18.14
C HIS A 339 -11.57 -8.84 18.26
N VAL A 340 -11.22 -9.44 17.13
CA VAL A 340 -10.59 -10.76 17.01
C VAL A 340 -9.61 -10.75 15.82
N PRO A 341 -8.58 -11.61 15.81
CA PRO A 341 -7.72 -11.75 14.64
C PRO A 341 -8.51 -12.02 13.36
N ARG A 342 -8.13 -11.33 12.29
CA ARG A 342 -8.73 -11.44 10.96
C ARG A 342 -8.16 -12.67 10.28
N ASN A 343 -9.03 -13.51 9.73
CA ASN A 343 -8.64 -14.79 9.11
C ASN A 343 -8.81 -14.72 7.60
N TYR A 344 -7.70 -14.83 6.89
CA TYR A 344 -7.59 -14.71 5.44
C TYR A 344 -7.58 -16.10 4.83
N SER A 345 -8.38 -16.31 3.80
CA SER A 345 -8.40 -17.53 2.99
C SER A 345 -8.34 -17.17 1.52
N THR A 346 -7.38 -17.73 0.79
CA THR A 346 -7.18 -17.45 -0.64
C THR A 346 -7.00 -18.74 -1.42
N PHE A 347 -7.99 -19.10 -2.22
CA PHE A 347 -7.87 -20.15 -3.22
C PHE A 347 -7.16 -19.60 -4.46
N MET A 348 -6.15 -20.32 -4.92
CA MET A 348 -5.32 -19.98 -6.07
C MET A 348 -5.43 -21.10 -7.11
N SER A 349 -5.70 -20.72 -8.35
CA SER A 349 -5.51 -21.56 -9.54
C SER A 349 -4.83 -20.77 -10.65
N SER A 350 -4.42 -21.45 -11.72
CA SER A 350 -3.70 -20.81 -12.82
C SER A 350 -4.49 -19.71 -13.54
N LYS A 351 -5.82 -19.66 -13.39
CA LYS A 351 -6.73 -18.73 -14.09
C LYS A 351 -7.84 -18.13 -13.23
N LEU A 352 -7.97 -18.52 -11.97
CA LEU A 352 -8.95 -18.00 -11.01
C LEU A 352 -8.33 -17.93 -9.62
N THR A 353 -8.49 -16.80 -8.94
CA THR A 353 -8.20 -16.65 -7.51
C THR A 353 -9.47 -16.19 -6.78
N ILE A 354 -9.69 -16.71 -5.57
CA ILE A 354 -10.81 -16.33 -4.70
C ILE A 354 -10.22 -16.08 -3.32
N GLY A 355 -10.25 -14.83 -2.87
CA GLY A 355 -9.77 -14.41 -1.57
C GLY A 355 -10.90 -13.82 -0.74
N ALA A 356 -10.96 -14.17 0.53
CA ALA A 356 -11.84 -13.51 1.49
C ALA A 356 -11.25 -13.53 2.90
N GLN A 357 -11.65 -12.57 3.72
CA GLN A 357 -11.32 -12.53 5.14
C GLN A 357 -12.55 -12.56 6.03
N SER A 358 -12.47 -13.34 7.11
CA SER A 358 -13.41 -13.27 8.22
C SER A 358 -12.88 -12.29 9.26
N PHE A 359 -13.70 -11.32 9.66
CA PHE A 359 -13.30 -10.24 10.57
C PHE A 359 -14.44 -9.81 11.51
N SER A 360 -14.06 -9.15 12.60
CA SER A 360 -14.94 -8.40 13.49
C SER A 360 -14.14 -7.20 14.01
N GLU A 361 -14.55 -6.00 13.63
CA GLU A 361 -13.79 -4.76 13.78
C GLU A 361 -14.65 -3.64 14.37
N LYS A 362 -14.00 -2.62 14.92
CA LYS A 362 -14.69 -1.47 15.55
C LYS A 362 -15.42 -0.57 14.56
N ALA A 363 -15.08 -0.60 13.27
CA ALA A 363 -15.59 0.31 12.26
C ALA A 363 -15.59 -0.36 10.87
N VAL A 364 -16.40 0.16 9.95
CA VAL A 364 -16.41 -0.32 8.56
C VAL A 364 -15.17 0.21 7.83
N GLY A 365 -14.56 -0.65 6.99
CA GLY A 365 -13.43 -0.26 6.15
C GLY A 365 -12.06 -0.62 6.72
N GLY A 366 -11.97 -1.66 7.57
CA GLY A 366 -10.69 -2.16 8.05
C GLY A 366 -10.02 -1.25 9.06
N PRO A 367 -8.76 -1.55 9.42
CA PRO A 367 -7.93 -0.67 10.24
C PRO A 367 -7.73 0.73 9.66
N SER A 368 -7.90 0.90 8.34
CA SER A 368 -7.83 2.23 7.68
C SER A 368 -9.11 3.06 7.82
N ILE A 369 -10.22 2.46 8.25
CA ILE A 369 -11.56 3.07 8.27
C ILE A 369 -11.90 3.67 6.90
N ASN A 370 -11.57 2.94 5.83
CA ASN A 370 -11.76 3.38 4.46
C ASN A 370 -12.30 2.24 3.59
N PRO A 371 -13.62 2.19 3.35
CA PRO A 371 -14.23 1.16 2.51
C PRO A 371 -13.70 1.15 1.05
N GLY A 372 -13.20 2.28 0.55
CA GLY A 372 -12.64 2.37 -0.81
C GLY A 372 -11.30 1.66 -0.99
N GLN A 373 -10.59 1.41 0.12
CA GLN A 373 -9.28 0.75 0.10
C GLN A 373 -9.31 -0.64 0.76
N PHE A 374 -10.26 -0.88 1.67
CA PHE A 374 -10.44 -2.17 2.32
C PHE A 374 -11.21 -3.14 1.43
N ASN A 375 -10.56 -4.22 1.01
CA ASN A 375 -11.10 -5.18 0.06
C ASN A 375 -11.18 -6.57 0.71
N PRO A 376 -12.20 -6.83 1.56
CA PRO A 376 -12.30 -8.04 2.37
C PRO A 376 -12.65 -9.29 1.58
N VAL A 377 -13.11 -9.14 0.34
CA VAL A 377 -13.39 -10.23 -0.59
C VAL A 377 -12.92 -9.79 -1.96
N VAL A 378 -12.13 -10.61 -2.62
CA VAL A 378 -11.62 -10.35 -3.97
C VAL A 378 -11.63 -11.64 -4.76
N VAL A 379 -12.25 -11.62 -5.94
CA VAL A 379 -12.19 -12.72 -6.92
C VAL A 379 -11.53 -12.18 -8.17
N GLN A 380 -10.54 -12.88 -8.71
CA GLN A 380 -9.85 -12.45 -9.93
C GLN A 380 -9.76 -13.59 -10.93
N TRP A 381 -9.86 -13.26 -12.21
CA TRP A 381 -9.71 -14.24 -13.28
C TRP A 381 -8.91 -13.70 -14.45
N LEU A 382 -8.23 -14.61 -15.14
CA LEU A 382 -7.50 -14.27 -16.36
C LEU A 382 -8.51 -14.00 -17.48
N ARG A 383 -8.43 -12.83 -18.14
CA ARG A 383 -9.30 -12.51 -19.27
C ARG A 383 -8.73 -13.09 -20.57
N ASP A 384 -9.57 -13.73 -21.37
CA ASP A 384 -9.21 -14.27 -22.68
C ASP A 384 -9.56 -13.30 -23.82
N ASP A 385 -9.20 -12.03 -23.64
CA ASP A 385 -9.45 -10.96 -24.62
C ASP A 385 -8.15 -10.41 -25.25
N GLY A 386 -7.03 -11.07 -24.99
CA GLY A 386 -5.70 -10.70 -25.48
C GLY A 386 -5.10 -9.45 -24.82
N SER A 387 -5.76 -8.86 -23.81
CA SER A 387 -5.37 -7.56 -23.22
C SER A 387 -4.45 -7.65 -22.00
N SER A 388 -3.95 -8.84 -21.64
CA SER A 388 -3.19 -9.10 -20.40
C SER A 388 -3.90 -8.65 -19.11
N ARG A 389 -5.21 -8.35 -19.17
CA ARG A 389 -6.00 -7.86 -18.05
C ARG A 389 -6.42 -8.98 -17.12
N VAL A 390 -6.61 -8.60 -15.86
CA VAL A 390 -7.24 -9.41 -14.83
C VAL A 390 -8.64 -8.87 -14.56
N GLY A 391 -9.65 -9.70 -14.74
CA GLY A 391 -11.00 -9.37 -14.30
C GLY A 391 -11.08 -9.46 -12.79
N PHE A 392 -11.91 -8.63 -12.15
CA PHE A 392 -12.07 -8.63 -10.70
C PHE A 392 -13.53 -8.53 -10.25
N VAL A 393 -13.81 -9.06 -9.07
CA VAL A 393 -14.97 -8.77 -8.23
C VAL A 393 -14.43 -8.43 -6.84
N THR A 394 -14.89 -7.35 -6.22
CA THR A 394 -14.59 -7.04 -4.82
C THR A 394 -15.86 -6.72 -4.04
N LEU A 395 -15.95 -7.15 -2.79
CA LEU A 395 -17.04 -6.76 -1.90
C LEU A 395 -16.76 -5.37 -1.33
N TRP A 396 -17.66 -4.43 -1.57
CA TRP A 396 -17.66 -3.15 -0.87
C TRP A 396 -18.06 -3.37 0.60
N PRO A 397 -17.24 -2.96 1.58
CA PRO A 397 -17.54 -3.14 2.99
C PRO A 397 -18.75 -2.32 3.43
N GLU A 398 -19.81 -3.01 3.88
CA GLU A 398 -21.03 -2.39 4.44
C GLU A 398 -21.18 -2.65 5.95
N THR A 399 -20.38 -3.58 6.50
CA THR A 399 -20.51 -4.05 7.89
C THR A 399 -19.16 -4.11 8.59
N GLN A 400 -19.22 -4.10 9.93
CA GLN A 400 -18.09 -4.28 10.85
C GLN A 400 -17.67 -5.75 11.03
N SER A 401 -18.42 -6.70 10.48
CA SER A 401 -18.11 -8.12 10.60
C SER A 401 -18.60 -8.92 9.42
N LEU A 402 -17.75 -9.85 8.99
CA LEU A 402 -17.98 -10.80 7.92
C LEU A 402 -17.44 -12.17 8.36
N GLN A 403 -18.22 -13.21 8.10
CA GLN A 403 -17.72 -14.59 8.09
C GLN A 403 -17.65 -15.04 6.63
N ALA A 404 -16.51 -15.57 6.23
CA ALA A 404 -16.24 -15.97 4.87
C ALA A 404 -15.63 -17.36 4.81
N GLU A 405 -16.19 -18.21 3.94
CA GLU A 405 -15.63 -19.52 3.61
C GLU A 405 -15.22 -19.54 2.14
N VAL A 406 -13.98 -19.94 1.88
CA VAL A 406 -13.39 -20.01 0.54
C VAL A 406 -13.04 -21.46 0.25
N SER A 407 -13.46 -21.93 -0.92
CA SER A 407 -13.07 -23.24 -1.45
C SER A 407 -12.86 -23.16 -2.97
N GLU A 408 -12.48 -24.28 -3.59
CA GLU A 408 -12.32 -24.32 -5.04
C GLU A 408 -13.61 -23.87 -5.74
N LYS A 409 -13.52 -22.75 -6.47
CA LYS A 409 -14.61 -22.17 -7.26
C LYS A 409 -15.86 -21.78 -6.45
N ARG A 410 -15.75 -21.60 -5.14
CA ARG A 410 -16.90 -21.23 -4.31
C ARG A 410 -16.51 -20.27 -3.20
N LEU A 411 -17.37 -19.29 -2.99
CA LEU A 411 -17.29 -18.30 -1.93
C LEU A 411 -18.63 -18.24 -1.18
N ASP A 412 -18.60 -18.36 0.14
CA ASP A 412 -19.76 -18.24 1.03
C ASP A 412 -19.52 -17.09 2.01
N LEU A 413 -20.42 -16.12 2.04
CA LEU A 413 -20.31 -14.90 2.83
C LEU A 413 -21.52 -14.73 3.73
N THR A 414 -21.30 -14.49 5.02
CA THR A 414 -22.34 -14.28 6.02
C THR A 414 -22.07 -13.02 6.83
N TYR A 415 -23.08 -12.17 7.01
CA TYR A 415 -23.02 -11.06 7.96
C TYR A 415 -23.62 -11.50 9.30
N PRO A 416 -22.80 -11.85 10.30
CA PRO A 416 -23.30 -12.45 11.55
C PRO A 416 -24.19 -11.52 12.37
N PHE A 417 -24.01 -10.20 12.21
CA PHE A 417 -24.81 -9.16 12.86
C PHE A 417 -25.77 -8.45 11.90
N GLY A 418 -25.92 -8.98 10.68
CA GLY A 418 -26.82 -8.42 9.68
C GLY A 418 -28.29 -8.73 9.97
N ASN A 419 -29.17 -7.92 9.40
CA ASN A 419 -30.64 -8.06 9.43
C ASN A 419 -31.24 -7.86 8.02
N ASP A 420 -32.56 -7.69 7.92
CA ASP A 420 -33.31 -7.46 6.68
C ASP A 420 -32.97 -6.16 5.94
N THR A 421 -32.19 -5.26 6.53
CA THR A 421 -31.66 -4.05 5.86
C THR A 421 -30.26 -4.23 5.28
N SER A 422 -29.62 -5.38 5.52
CA SER A 422 -28.26 -5.68 5.05
C SER A 422 -28.20 -5.79 3.54
N LYS A 423 -27.04 -5.42 2.98
CA LYS A 423 -26.78 -5.48 1.54
C LYS A 423 -25.39 -6.05 1.28
N PHE A 424 -25.28 -6.92 0.28
CA PHE A 424 -23.99 -7.30 -0.28
C PHE A 424 -23.78 -6.50 -1.56
N VAL A 425 -22.77 -5.64 -1.56
CA VAL A 425 -22.43 -4.77 -2.69
C VAL A 425 -21.14 -5.27 -3.32
N PHE A 426 -21.21 -5.74 -4.56
CA PHE A 426 -20.03 -6.16 -5.32
C PHE A 426 -19.68 -5.13 -6.38
N HIS A 427 -18.43 -4.71 -6.41
CA HIS A 427 -17.83 -3.98 -7.51
C HIS A 427 -17.19 -4.97 -8.47
N VAL A 428 -17.64 -4.96 -9.73
CA VAL A 428 -17.28 -5.92 -10.77
C VAL A 428 -16.60 -5.19 -11.92
N ASP A 429 -15.46 -5.71 -12.39
CA ASP A 429 -14.70 -5.13 -13.50
C ASP A 429 -15.59 -4.92 -14.74
N SER A 430 -15.44 -3.75 -15.36
CA SER A 430 -16.04 -3.48 -16.65
C SER A 430 -15.42 -4.37 -17.73
N ASN A 431 -16.24 -4.86 -18.67
CA ASN A 431 -15.71 -5.58 -19.83
C ASN A 431 -14.80 -4.64 -20.63
N GLY A 432 -13.71 -5.19 -21.17
CA GLY A 432 -12.75 -4.45 -21.99
C GLY A 432 -13.32 -4.06 -23.34
N ILE A 433 -12.47 -3.95 -24.38
CA ILE A 433 -12.96 -3.66 -25.74
C ILE A 433 -13.88 -4.78 -26.24
N VAL A 434 -13.60 -6.02 -25.84
CA VAL A 434 -14.41 -7.21 -26.13
C VAL A 434 -15.53 -7.40 -25.08
N GLY A 435 -16.66 -7.96 -25.50
CA GLY A 435 -17.78 -8.31 -24.62
C GLY A 435 -18.86 -7.21 -24.46
N PRO A 436 -20.01 -7.54 -23.85
CA PRO A 436 -21.12 -6.61 -23.64
C PRO A 436 -20.69 -5.39 -22.82
N LYS A 437 -21.07 -4.19 -23.25
CA LYS A 437 -20.80 -2.96 -22.47
C LYS A 437 -21.88 -2.68 -21.45
N ASN A 438 -23.14 -2.97 -21.81
CA ASN A 438 -24.28 -2.84 -20.91
C ASN A 438 -24.45 -4.13 -20.13
N VAL A 439 -23.94 -4.17 -18.90
CA VAL A 439 -24.07 -5.33 -18.03
C VAL A 439 -25.42 -5.27 -17.32
N LYS A 440 -26.20 -6.36 -17.40
CA LYS A 440 -27.51 -6.50 -16.76
C LYS A 440 -27.60 -7.74 -15.88
N SER A 441 -26.60 -8.61 -15.92
CA SER A 441 -26.50 -9.80 -15.08
C SER A 441 -25.07 -10.36 -15.12
N TRP A 442 -24.79 -11.37 -14.31
CA TRP A 442 -23.56 -12.14 -14.39
C TRP A 442 -23.31 -12.78 -15.78
N ASN A 443 -24.36 -13.05 -16.56
CA ASN A 443 -24.20 -13.61 -17.92
C ASN A 443 -23.54 -12.61 -18.90
N ASP A 444 -23.54 -11.32 -18.57
CA ASP A 444 -22.91 -10.28 -19.38
C ASP A 444 -21.44 -10.06 -19.02
N ILE A 445 -20.94 -10.67 -17.94
CA ILE A 445 -19.52 -10.56 -17.52
C ILE A 445 -18.67 -11.51 -18.38
N ALA A 446 -17.68 -10.96 -19.09
CA ALA A 446 -16.86 -11.78 -19.98
C ALA A 446 -15.81 -12.60 -19.22
N GLY A 447 -15.74 -13.91 -19.50
CA GLY A 447 -14.73 -14.82 -18.94
C GLY A 447 -15.08 -15.41 -17.56
N LEU A 448 -16.20 -15.02 -16.96
CA LEU A 448 -16.65 -15.53 -15.67
C LEU A 448 -18.16 -15.73 -15.66
N LYS A 449 -18.60 -16.93 -15.32
CA LYS A 449 -19.99 -17.22 -14.95
C LYS A 449 -20.09 -17.35 -13.45
N VAL A 450 -21.15 -16.80 -12.88
CA VAL A 450 -21.41 -16.86 -11.44
C VAL A 450 -22.83 -17.34 -11.22
N LYS A 451 -22.97 -18.38 -10.40
CA LYS A 451 -24.26 -18.79 -9.86
C LYS A 451 -24.38 -18.25 -8.44
N VAL A 452 -25.46 -17.53 -8.19
CA VAL A 452 -25.74 -16.91 -6.90
C VAL A 452 -26.81 -17.70 -6.14
N SER A 453 -26.62 -17.89 -4.85
CA SER A 453 -27.61 -18.46 -3.93
C SER A 453 -27.42 -17.89 -2.52
N GLY A 454 -28.24 -18.30 -1.55
CA GLY A 454 -28.17 -17.83 -0.16
C GLY A 454 -29.54 -17.38 0.35
N THR A 455 -29.55 -16.45 1.30
CA THR A 455 -30.75 -15.88 1.93
C THR A 455 -31.14 -14.50 1.37
N ILE A 456 -30.30 -13.94 0.49
CA ILE A 456 -30.55 -12.72 -0.29
C ILE A 456 -31.66 -12.90 -1.33
N GLU A 457 -32.23 -11.79 -1.78
CA GLU A 457 -33.04 -11.76 -2.99
C GLU A 457 -32.19 -12.11 -4.23
N PRO A 458 -32.67 -12.95 -5.15
CA PRO A 458 -31.84 -13.56 -6.19
C PRO A 458 -31.36 -12.57 -7.26
N GLU A 459 -32.10 -11.50 -7.51
CA GLU A 459 -31.80 -10.52 -8.55
C GLU A 459 -31.16 -9.26 -7.94
N PRO A 460 -29.95 -8.86 -8.35
CA PRO A 460 -29.31 -7.66 -7.85
C PRO A 460 -29.85 -6.39 -8.53
N GLU A 461 -29.76 -5.26 -7.82
CA GLU A 461 -29.74 -3.95 -8.47
C GLU A 461 -28.36 -3.72 -9.12
N ILE A 462 -28.35 -3.36 -10.40
CA ILE A 462 -27.12 -3.17 -11.17
C ILE A 462 -27.00 -1.73 -11.63
N SER A 463 -25.85 -1.13 -11.36
CA SER A 463 -25.59 0.27 -11.65
C SER A 463 -24.13 0.46 -12.11
N PHE A 464 -23.84 1.50 -12.89
CA PHE A 464 -22.49 1.74 -13.43
C PHE A 464 -21.83 2.89 -12.68
N CYS A 465 -20.62 2.66 -12.19
CA CYS A 465 -19.78 3.68 -11.60
C CYS A 465 -18.65 4.02 -12.57
N GLY A 466 -18.66 5.25 -13.09
CA GLY A 466 -17.84 5.60 -14.25
C GLY A 466 -17.21 6.99 -14.16
N ILE A 467 -15.99 7.10 -14.70
CA ILE A 467 -15.21 8.34 -14.68
C ILE A 467 -15.87 9.44 -15.51
N ASN A 468 -16.60 9.06 -16.55
CA ASN A 468 -17.35 9.94 -17.44
C ASN A 468 -18.86 9.85 -17.20
N GLY A 469 -19.26 9.78 -15.93
CA GLY A 469 -20.65 9.67 -15.49
C GLY A 469 -21.09 8.23 -15.25
N GLY A 470 -22.31 8.11 -14.73
CA GLY A 470 -22.85 6.88 -14.18
C GLY A 470 -23.81 7.21 -13.04
N SER A 471 -24.23 6.20 -12.30
CA SER A 471 -25.05 6.35 -11.09
C SER A 471 -24.21 6.52 -9.81
N CYS A 472 -22.89 6.35 -9.91
CA CYS A 472 -21.93 6.42 -8.81
C CYS A 472 -20.54 6.81 -9.33
N ASP A 473 -19.67 7.21 -8.42
CA ASP A 473 -18.27 7.54 -8.71
C ASP A 473 -17.41 6.27 -8.79
N THR A 474 -16.35 6.33 -9.58
CA THR A 474 -15.34 5.26 -9.65
C THR A 474 -14.69 5.02 -8.30
N VAL A 475 -14.16 3.81 -8.12
CA VAL A 475 -13.29 3.50 -6.98
C VAL A 475 -11.90 3.18 -7.52
N ASN A 476 -10.88 3.81 -6.95
CA ASN A 476 -9.48 3.62 -7.32
C ASN A 476 -9.18 3.86 -8.82
N ASP A 477 -9.88 4.80 -9.45
CA ASP A 477 -9.80 5.11 -10.90
C ASP A 477 -10.29 3.99 -11.84
N PHE A 478 -11.05 3.01 -11.34
CA PHE A 478 -11.66 1.96 -12.16
C PHE A 478 -13.14 2.23 -12.45
N ASP A 479 -13.49 2.26 -13.73
CA ASP A 479 -14.86 2.05 -14.20
C ASP A 479 -15.33 0.63 -13.83
N LEU A 480 -16.45 0.54 -13.12
CA LEU A 480 -16.96 -0.71 -12.57
C LEU A 480 -18.48 -0.79 -12.57
N TRP A 481 -18.98 -2.02 -12.52
CA TRP A 481 -20.41 -2.30 -12.29
C TRP A 481 -20.63 -2.62 -10.82
N LYS A 482 -21.61 -1.97 -10.21
CA LYS A 482 -22.04 -2.22 -8.84
C LYS A 482 -23.26 -3.14 -8.85
N PHE A 483 -23.11 -4.34 -8.31
CA PHE A 483 -24.18 -5.31 -8.08
C PHE A 483 -24.58 -5.28 -6.61
N THR A 484 -25.81 -4.87 -6.31
CA THR A 484 -26.33 -4.76 -4.94
C THR A 484 -27.39 -5.82 -4.70
N TYR A 485 -27.09 -6.77 -3.83
CA TYR A 485 -28.03 -7.77 -3.34
C TYR A 485 -28.60 -7.33 -1.99
N THR A 486 -29.91 -7.43 -1.82
CA THR A 486 -30.61 -7.05 -0.59
C THR A 486 -31.29 -8.25 0.05
N MET A 487 -31.65 -8.13 1.32
CA MET A 487 -32.54 -9.08 1.98
C MET A 487 -34.00 -8.78 1.65
N ALA A 488 -34.87 -9.80 1.74
CA ALA A 488 -36.31 -9.62 1.66
C ALA A 488 -36.80 -8.73 2.84
N PRO A 489 -37.68 -7.74 2.63
CA PRO A 489 -38.21 -6.92 3.73
C PRO A 489 -38.86 -7.76 4.83
N GLY A 490 -38.48 -7.56 6.09
CA GLY A 490 -38.97 -8.32 7.23
C GLY A 490 -38.39 -9.73 7.36
N SER A 491 -37.36 -10.09 6.58
CA SER A 491 -36.68 -11.38 6.71
C SER A 491 -36.04 -11.53 8.10
N THR A 492 -36.21 -12.69 8.71
CA THR A 492 -35.53 -13.08 9.96
C THR A 492 -34.33 -13.99 9.71
N GLN A 493 -34.01 -14.26 8.45
CA GLN A 493 -32.85 -15.09 8.07
C GLN A 493 -31.56 -14.28 8.25
N VAL A 494 -30.49 -14.96 8.65
CA VAL A 494 -29.15 -14.37 8.69
C VAL A 494 -28.72 -14.02 7.25
N PRO A 495 -28.27 -12.80 6.96
CA PRO A 495 -27.85 -12.41 5.62
C PRO A 495 -26.65 -13.24 5.15
N ASN A 496 -26.86 -13.93 4.04
CA ASN A 496 -25.92 -14.86 3.44
C ASN A 496 -25.99 -14.80 1.91
N ILE A 497 -24.82 -14.82 1.27
CA ILE A 497 -24.69 -14.97 -0.17
C ILE A 497 -23.58 -15.97 -0.51
N VAL A 498 -23.88 -16.85 -1.45
CA VAL A 498 -22.98 -17.85 -1.99
C VAL A 498 -22.78 -17.60 -3.47
N LEU A 499 -21.52 -17.55 -3.90
CA LEU A 499 -21.12 -17.41 -5.29
C LEU A 499 -20.35 -18.67 -5.71
N ASP A 500 -20.90 -19.44 -6.66
CA ASP A 500 -20.19 -20.53 -7.34
C ASP A 500 -19.68 -20.03 -8.71
N PHE A 501 -18.41 -20.25 -8.99
CA PHE A 501 -17.70 -19.69 -10.16
C PHE A 501 -17.39 -20.73 -11.22
N GLU A 502 -17.55 -20.37 -12.49
CA GLU A 502 -17.10 -21.15 -13.64
C GLU A 502 -16.40 -20.21 -14.62
N LEU A 503 -15.17 -20.55 -15.03
CA LEU A 503 -14.49 -19.82 -16.10
C LEU A 503 -15.14 -20.16 -17.44
N ALA A 504 -15.48 -19.12 -18.22
CA ALA A 504 -16.23 -19.24 -19.47
C ALA A 504 -15.36 -19.62 -20.66
#